data_AF-A0A2K6EKH4-F1
#
_entry.id   AF-A0A2K6EKH4-F1
#
_cell.length_a   1.000
_cell.length_b   1.000
_cell.length_c   1.000
_cell.angle_alpha   90.00
_cell.angle_beta   90.00
_cell.angle_gamma   90.00
#
_symmetry.space_group_name_H-M   'P 1'
#
loop_
_entity.id
_entity.type
_entity.pdbx_description
1 polymer ?
#
loop_
_entity_poly.entity_id
_entity_poly.type
_entity_poly.pdbx_seq_one_letter_code
_entity_poly.pdbx_strand_id
1 'polypeptide(L)'
;MPACRLGALTAALLLGLLLLDLPPVTGTGAEKMGVCPELEANLNCTEECHSDSECADNLKCCPAGCATVCSVPNEKKGSCPQVDISFPQLGLCQDQCQVDSQCPGQMKCCRNGCGKVSCVTPNF
;
A
#
# COMPACT_ATOMS: atom_id res chain seq x y z
N MET A 1 -16.62 5.59 67.87
CA MET A 1 -16.55 6.36 66.60
C MET A 1 -15.43 7.38 66.80
N PRO A 2 -14.40 7.47 65.93
CA PRO A 2 -14.54 7.64 64.48
C PRO A 2 -13.78 6.59 63.65
N ALA A 3 -14.24 6.46 62.41
CA ALA A 3 -13.61 5.75 61.32
C ALA A 3 -12.66 6.68 60.54
N CYS A 4 -12.05 6.11 59.51
CA CYS A 4 -11.39 6.77 58.38
C CYS A 4 -9.86 6.88 58.52
N ARG A 5 -9.14 6.15 57.64
CA ARG A 5 -8.00 6.60 56.80
C ARG A 5 -7.31 5.39 56.13
N LEU A 6 -8.08 4.49 55.51
CA LEU A 6 -7.56 3.34 54.76
C LEU A 6 -8.14 3.29 53.34
N GLY A 7 -8.25 4.45 52.67
CA GLY A 7 -8.90 4.57 51.36
C GLY A 7 -8.20 5.48 50.35
N ALA A 8 -6.98 5.95 50.63
CA ALA A 8 -6.30 6.92 49.77
C ALA A 8 -5.19 6.31 48.89
N LEU A 9 -4.66 5.12 49.23
CA LEU A 9 -3.53 4.52 48.52
C LEU A 9 -3.94 3.57 47.37
N THR A 10 -5.17 3.06 47.41
CA THR A 10 -5.70 2.16 46.37
C THR A 10 -6.18 2.91 45.12
N ALA A 11 -6.60 4.18 45.27
CA ALA A 11 -7.10 4.99 44.16
C ALA A 11 -5.99 5.41 43.17
N ALA A 12 -4.76 5.65 43.65
CA ALA A 12 -3.65 6.04 42.78
C ALA A 12 -3.09 4.88 41.95
N LEU A 13 -3.10 3.64 42.48
CA LEU A 13 -2.62 2.47 41.77
C LEU A 13 -3.57 2.02 40.63
N LEU A 14 -4.88 2.23 40.82
CA LEU A 14 -5.90 1.90 39.81
C LEU A 14 -5.91 2.89 38.64
N LEU A 15 -5.54 4.15 38.86
CA LEU A 15 -5.39 5.16 37.79
C LEU A 15 -4.13 4.97 36.93
N GLY A 16 -3.07 4.35 37.49
CA GLY A 16 -1.84 4.04 36.74
C GLY A 16 -1.95 2.82 35.83
N LEU A 17 -2.89 1.91 36.11
CA LEU A 17 -3.12 0.69 35.31
C LEU A 17 -3.99 0.92 34.07
N LEU A 18 -4.71 2.05 33.99
CA LEU A 18 -5.56 2.40 32.84
C LEU A 18 -4.80 3.01 31.65
N LEU A 19 -3.49 3.24 31.76
CA LEU A 19 -2.65 3.80 30.68
C LEU A 19 -1.81 2.74 29.94
N LEU A 20 -1.85 1.46 30.36
CA LEU A 20 -1.10 0.37 29.68
C LEU A 20 -1.89 -0.33 28.56
N ASP A 21 -3.18 -0.03 28.42
CA ASP A 21 -4.06 -0.61 27.39
C ASP A 21 -4.32 0.36 26.23
N LEU A 22 -3.35 1.23 25.90
CA LEU A 22 -3.39 1.84 24.57
C LEU A 22 -2.85 0.78 23.59
N PRO A 23 -3.67 0.21 22.69
CA PRO A 23 -3.11 -0.55 21.60
C PRO A 23 -2.08 0.33 20.89
N PRO A 24 -0.99 -0.24 20.36
CA PRO A 24 -0.10 0.54 19.52
C PRO A 24 -0.99 1.28 18.53
N VAL A 25 -0.80 2.60 18.44
CA VAL A 25 -1.43 3.40 17.40
C VAL A 25 -0.95 2.76 16.10
N THR A 26 -1.74 1.85 15.57
CA THR A 26 -1.62 1.37 14.21
C THR A 26 -1.95 2.61 13.42
N GLY A 27 -0.91 3.38 13.09
CA GLY A 27 -1.03 4.57 12.30
C GLY A 27 -1.91 4.19 11.13
N THR A 28 -3.06 4.84 11.01
CA THR A 28 -3.81 4.88 9.76
C THR A 28 -2.95 5.71 8.81
N GLY A 29 -1.79 5.18 8.43
CA GLY A 29 -0.97 5.73 7.38
C GLY A 29 -1.81 5.63 6.12
N ALA A 30 -1.94 6.75 5.40
CA ALA A 30 -2.83 6.85 4.27
C ALA A 30 -2.51 5.73 3.26
N GLU A 31 -3.39 4.73 3.15
CA GLU A 31 -3.21 3.65 2.18
C GLU A 31 -3.30 4.22 0.77
N LYS A 32 -2.23 4.07 -0.01
CA LYS A 32 -2.24 4.41 -1.43
C LYS A 32 -2.96 3.30 -2.19
N MET A 33 -3.70 3.70 -3.23
CA MET A 33 -4.33 2.75 -4.14
C MET A 33 -3.28 1.85 -4.79
N GLY A 34 -3.62 0.57 -4.90
CA GLY A 34 -2.81 -0.43 -5.58
C GLY A 34 -2.57 -1.67 -4.75
N VAL A 35 -2.00 -2.69 -5.39
CA VAL A 35 -1.73 -4.00 -4.79
C VAL A 35 -0.22 -4.25 -4.79
N CYS A 36 0.32 -4.69 -3.65
CA CYS A 36 1.74 -5.03 -3.55
C CYS A 36 2.11 -6.18 -4.49
N PRO A 37 3.30 -6.14 -5.10
CA PRO A 37 3.82 -7.29 -5.81
C PRO A 37 4.16 -8.42 -4.83
N GLU A 38 4.27 -9.64 -5.36
CA GLU A 38 4.90 -10.73 -4.63
C GLU A 38 6.41 -10.47 -4.58
N LEU A 39 6.95 -10.35 -3.38
CA LEU A 39 8.36 -10.01 -3.12
C LEU A 39 9.08 -11.23 -2.52
N GLU A 40 10.34 -11.42 -2.89
CA GLU A 40 11.18 -12.40 -2.22
C GLU A 40 11.36 -12.03 -0.74
N ALA A 41 11.32 -13.04 0.13
CA ALA A 41 11.45 -12.83 1.57
C ALA A 41 12.85 -12.31 1.90
N ASN A 42 12.93 -11.14 2.53
CA ASN A 42 14.17 -10.61 3.07
C ASN A 42 14.32 -11.04 4.54
N LEU A 43 15.30 -11.88 4.81
CA LEU A 43 15.54 -12.48 6.13
C LEU A 43 16.20 -11.53 7.14
N ASN A 44 16.64 -10.35 6.71
CA ASN A 44 17.23 -9.36 7.59
C ASN A 44 16.19 -8.55 8.37
N CYS A 45 14.88 -8.76 8.11
CA CYS A 45 13.76 -8.12 8.79
C CYS A 45 13.90 -6.59 8.90
N THR A 46 14.43 -5.97 7.85
CA THR A 46 14.60 -4.51 7.80
C THR A 46 13.24 -3.84 7.61
N GLU A 47 12.94 -2.85 8.43
CA GLU A 47 11.74 -2.02 8.27
C GLU A 47 12.12 -0.71 7.57
N GLU A 48 11.89 -0.63 6.26
CA GLU A 48 12.13 0.61 5.50
C GLU A 48 10.96 1.59 5.60
N CYS A 49 9.76 1.08 5.88
CA CYS A 49 8.52 1.85 5.98
C CYS A 49 7.55 1.13 6.93
N HIS A 50 6.67 1.88 7.58
CA HIS A 50 5.51 1.32 8.30
C HIS A 50 4.20 1.53 7.55
N SER A 51 4.17 2.48 6.62
CA SER A 51 2.98 2.87 5.87
C SER A 51 3.31 3.39 4.48
N ASP A 52 2.33 3.33 3.57
CA ASP A 52 2.46 3.86 2.21
C ASP A 52 2.84 5.36 2.18
N SER A 53 2.49 6.13 3.22
CA SER A 53 2.82 7.55 3.33
C SER A 53 4.31 7.84 3.48
N GLU A 54 5.11 6.88 3.94
CA GLU A 54 6.57 7.02 4.05
C GLU A 54 7.28 6.76 2.73
N CYS A 55 6.62 6.05 1.82
CA CYS A 55 7.16 5.76 0.50
C CYS A 55 6.95 6.95 -0.45
N ALA A 56 7.96 7.24 -1.29
CA ALA A 56 7.87 8.29 -2.29
C ALA A 56 6.80 7.99 -3.37
N ASP A 57 6.26 9.03 -3.99
CA ASP A 57 5.38 8.95 -5.15
C ASP A 57 4.21 7.95 -4.97
N ASN A 58 4.07 7.00 -5.90
CA ASN A 58 3.04 5.96 -5.92
C ASN A 58 3.56 4.61 -5.39
N LEU A 59 4.69 4.59 -4.69
CA LEU A 59 5.21 3.38 -4.06
C LEU A 59 4.38 3.04 -2.82
N LYS A 60 4.18 1.73 -2.61
CA LYS A 60 3.49 1.17 -1.44
C LYS A 60 4.50 0.54 -0.50
N CYS A 61 4.20 0.56 0.78
CA CYS A 61 4.94 -0.17 1.80
C CYS A 61 4.49 -1.63 1.76
N CYS A 62 5.33 -2.50 1.24
CA CYS A 62 4.99 -3.89 0.97
C CYS A 62 5.77 -4.86 1.86
N PRO A 63 5.12 -5.92 2.37
CA PRO A 63 5.81 -6.94 3.14
C PRO A 63 6.68 -7.80 2.23
N ALA A 64 7.90 -8.10 2.69
CA ALA A 64 8.86 -9.00 2.05
C ALA A 64 9.37 -9.99 3.10
N GLY A 65 8.50 -10.91 3.53
CA GLY A 65 8.76 -11.78 4.68
C GLY A 65 8.55 -11.03 6.00
N CYS A 66 9.59 -10.94 6.83
CA CYS A 66 9.59 -10.13 8.05
C CYS A 66 10.00 -8.66 7.82
N ALA A 67 10.46 -8.33 6.61
CA ALA A 67 10.85 -6.98 6.24
C ALA A 67 9.67 -6.20 5.62
N THR A 68 9.77 -4.88 5.60
CA THR A 68 8.90 -3.97 4.86
C THR A 68 9.74 -3.08 3.95
N VAL A 69 9.31 -2.94 2.70
CA VAL A 69 10.08 -2.25 1.63
C VAL A 69 9.14 -1.41 0.77
N CYS A 70 9.61 -0.22 0.35
CA CYS A 70 8.85 0.61 -0.58
C CYS A 70 8.94 0.05 -2.00
N SER A 71 7.83 -0.47 -2.53
CA SER A 71 7.78 -1.17 -3.82
C SER A 71 6.75 -0.59 -4.79
N VAL A 72 7.02 -0.76 -6.09
CA VAL A 72 6.08 -0.40 -7.15
C VAL A 72 4.92 -1.38 -7.11
N PRO A 73 3.65 -0.92 -7.02
CA PRO A 73 2.52 -1.82 -6.95
C PRO A 73 2.22 -2.46 -8.32
N ASN A 74 1.68 -3.68 -8.28
CA ASN A 74 1.21 -4.40 -9.46
C ASN A 74 -0.01 -3.74 -10.10
N GLU A 75 -0.89 -3.17 -9.28
CA GLU A 75 -1.95 -2.28 -9.75
C GLU A 75 -1.63 -0.87 -9.28
N LYS A 76 -1.49 0.08 -10.20
CA LYS A 76 -1.28 1.50 -9.89
C LYS A 76 -2.61 2.25 -9.84
N LYS A 77 -2.59 3.42 -9.20
CA LYS A 77 -3.72 4.34 -9.12
C LYS A 77 -4.26 4.72 -10.51
N GLY A 78 -5.58 4.88 -10.59
CA GLY A 78 -6.29 5.25 -11.82
C GLY A 78 -6.79 4.05 -12.61
N SER A 79 -7.51 4.34 -13.70
CA SER A 79 -8.19 3.36 -14.55
C SER A 79 -7.68 3.42 -15.99
N CYS A 80 -7.78 2.31 -16.71
CA CYS A 80 -7.43 2.28 -18.12
C CYS A 80 -8.38 3.17 -18.95
N PRO A 81 -7.86 3.94 -19.92
CA PRO A 81 -8.70 4.70 -20.84
C PRO A 81 -9.55 3.76 -21.71
N GLN A 82 -10.74 4.23 -22.07
CA GLN A 82 -11.58 3.55 -23.05
C GLN A 82 -10.89 3.60 -24.41
N VAL A 83 -10.75 2.44 -25.04
CA VAL A 83 -10.20 2.32 -26.39
C VAL A 83 -11.33 2.10 -27.38
N ASP A 84 -11.41 3.00 -28.35
CA ASP A 84 -12.31 2.87 -29.49
C ASP A 84 -11.70 1.87 -30.48
N ILE A 85 -12.40 0.76 -30.72
CA ILE A 85 -11.94 -0.37 -31.54
C ILE A 85 -12.43 -0.25 -32.99
N SER A 86 -12.98 0.90 -33.39
CA SER A 86 -13.61 1.09 -34.70
C SER A 86 -12.69 0.87 -35.89
N PHE A 87 -11.36 0.93 -35.69
CA PHE A 87 -10.39 0.70 -36.74
C PHE A 87 -9.32 -0.29 -36.29
N PRO A 88 -9.15 -1.46 -36.95
CA PRO A 88 -8.05 -2.35 -36.67
C PRO A 88 -6.74 -1.65 -37.03
N GLN A 89 -5.88 -1.42 -36.04
CA GLN A 89 -4.54 -0.89 -36.27
C GLN A 89 -3.71 -1.92 -37.04
N LEU A 90 -3.38 -1.58 -38.28
CA LEU A 90 -2.49 -2.37 -39.14
C LEU A 90 -1.06 -2.24 -38.61
N GLY A 91 -0.47 -3.33 -38.12
CA GLY A 91 0.88 -3.36 -37.55
C GLY A 91 1.15 -4.61 -36.71
N LEU A 92 2.35 -4.72 -36.15
CA LEU A 92 2.70 -5.78 -35.20
C LEU A 92 1.97 -5.54 -33.87
N CYS A 93 0.98 -6.38 -33.64
CA CYS A 93 0.13 -6.35 -32.46
C CYS A 93 0.68 -7.30 -31.40
N GLN A 94 1.56 -6.79 -30.53
CA GLN A 94 2.21 -7.58 -29.48
C GLN A 94 1.96 -6.99 -28.09
N ASP A 95 1.89 -7.87 -27.10
CA ASP A 95 1.82 -7.51 -25.69
C ASP A 95 3.17 -6.94 -25.22
N GLN A 96 3.16 -5.74 -24.64
CA GLN A 96 4.37 -5.02 -24.20
C GLN A 96 4.56 -5.03 -22.67
N CYS A 97 3.51 -5.40 -21.94
CA CYS A 97 3.48 -5.46 -20.48
C CYS A 97 2.49 -6.56 -20.06
N GLN A 98 2.49 -6.91 -18.77
CA GLN A 98 1.47 -7.79 -18.19
C GLN A 98 0.80 -7.18 -16.95
N VAL A 99 1.48 -6.24 -16.30
CA VAL A 99 1.08 -5.65 -15.02
C VAL A 99 1.62 -4.22 -14.94
N ASP A 100 0.99 -3.35 -14.15
CA ASP A 100 1.33 -1.92 -14.13
C ASP A 100 2.77 -1.67 -13.66
N SER A 101 3.31 -2.53 -12.80
CA SER A 101 4.68 -2.44 -12.28
C SER A 101 5.75 -2.52 -13.38
N GLN A 102 5.45 -3.13 -14.54
CA GLN A 102 6.33 -3.17 -15.71
C GLN A 102 6.34 -1.86 -16.50
N CYS A 103 5.35 -0.99 -16.27
CA CYS A 103 5.24 0.30 -16.94
C CYS A 103 5.96 1.40 -16.15
N PRO A 104 6.56 2.40 -16.82
CA PRO A 104 7.29 3.47 -16.14
C PRO A 104 6.34 4.42 -15.39
N GLY A 105 6.83 4.97 -14.26
CA GLY A 105 6.12 5.97 -13.47
C GLY A 105 4.71 5.52 -13.08
N GLN A 106 3.71 6.34 -13.40
CA GLN A 106 2.30 6.07 -13.07
C GLN A 106 1.53 5.35 -14.19
N MET A 107 2.20 4.96 -15.28
CA MET A 107 1.52 4.32 -16.41
C MET A 107 0.98 2.94 -16.02
N LYS A 108 -0.18 2.58 -16.58
CA LYS A 108 -0.85 1.30 -16.38
C LYS A 108 -0.72 0.41 -17.61
N CYS A 109 -0.69 -0.90 -17.40
CA CYS A 109 -0.71 -1.90 -18.46
C CYS A 109 -2.15 -2.15 -18.90
N CYS A 110 -2.55 -1.55 -20.02
CA CYS A 110 -3.94 -1.54 -20.46
C CYS A 110 -4.09 -2.12 -21.86
N ARG A 111 -5.29 -2.64 -22.13
CA ARG A 111 -5.66 -3.11 -23.47
C ARG A 111 -5.73 -1.93 -24.44
N ASN A 112 -5.14 -2.08 -25.62
CA ASN A 112 -5.14 -1.10 -26.70
C ASN A 112 -6.16 -1.47 -27.79
N GLY A 113 -6.33 -0.59 -28.79
CA GLY A 113 -7.28 -0.77 -29.90
C GLY A 113 -6.99 -1.97 -30.82
N CYS A 114 -5.81 -2.58 -30.70
CA CYS A 114 -5.46 -3.81 -31.42
C CYS A 114 -5.77 -5.08 -30.58
N GLY A 115 -6.28 -4.92 -29.36
CA GLY A 115 -6.65 -6.03 -28.49
C GLY A 115 -5.51 -6.62 -27.66
N LYS A 116 -4.30 -6.04 -27.76
CA LYS A 116 -3.10 -6.37 -26.98
C LYS A 116 -2.90 -5.37 -25.84
N VAL A 117 -1.94 -5.61 -24.95
CA VAL A 117 -1.66 -4.69 -23.84
C VAL A 117 -0.39 -3.84 -24.04
N SER A 118 -0.45 -2.59 -23.62
CA SER A 118 0.66 -1.63 -23.66
C SER A 118 0.59 -0.66 -22.50
N CYS A 119 1.71 -0.04 -22.15
CA CYS A 119 1.75 1.00 -21.12
C CYS A 119 1.05 2.26 -21.62
N VAL A 120 0.03 2.71 -20.89
CA VAL A 120 -0.75 3.92 -21.22
C VAL A 120 -0.90 4.82 -20.00
N THR A 121 -1.14 6.11 -20.26
CA THR A 121 -1.49 7.08 -19.22
C THR A 121 -2.88 6.74 -18.66
N PRO A 122 -3.03 6.59 -17.33
CA PRO A 122 -4.31 6.27 -16.72
C PRO A 122 -5.23 7.51 -16.60
N ASN A 123 -6.51 7.24 -16.39
CA ASN A 123 -7.49 8.22 -15.93
C ASN A 123 -7.52 8.22 -14.40
N PHE A 124 -7.42 9.38 -13.77
CA PHE A 124 -7.38 9.55 -12.31
C PHE A 124 -8.70 10.08 -11.73
#